data_AF-A0AAU1PCN8-F1
#
_entry.id   AF-A0AAU1PCN8-F1
#
_cell.length_a   1.000
_cell.length_b   1.000
_cell.length_c   1.000
_cell.angle_alpha   90.00
_cell.angle_beta   90.00
_cell.angle_gamma   90.00
#
_symmetry.space_group_name_H-M   'P 1'
#
loop_
_entity.id
_entity.type
_entity.pdbx_description
1 polymer ?
#
loop_
_entity_poly.entity_id
_entity_poly.type
_entity_poly.pdbx_seq_one_letter_code
_entity_poly.pdbx_strand_id
1 'polypeptide(L)'
;MRKPRLRPKALLAAALAPALAAGVLLATGGTAHAAANAGPGFPAQYAAPYAEVWNSPSALTTVKNATGLKYFTLAFVIDGGGCNATFNGDTSITDSGWTSAINTLRAGGGDVIASFGGASGTEIGISCGSVSALETQYKRVIDGLNLTRLDFDIEGSALSNTTANDRRNTALADLQQQYAAAGKRLDIDYTLPVNPTGLESNGLSLLNNAKSHGLNVNLVNIMTMDYGPSMDMGQAAISAAQALHTQLGQIWTTKSSAQLWAMEGNTPMIGVNDSSNEVFSTANAQALETFAKANGIQELSFWALGRDKACATNGGSASSSCSGTSQSAWQFSSIFNAITGGGTTPPPTTTPPAGGGATGPIRSGYANKCVDVAAASSANGTAVQLYDCNGTNAQQWTVGTDGSLKALGKCMDVASAGTANGSLVQLYDCNGTNAQKWQKGSGNTLVNTGSGRCLDATGPSSANGTRLQIWDCFGGTNQQWTLPS
;
A
#
# COMPACT_ATOMS: atom_id res chain seq x y z
N MET A 1 -58.29 -39.41 72.12
CA MET A 1 -58.60 -38.09 72.72
C MET A 1 -57.34 -37.23 72.72
N ARG A 2 -57.48 -35.94 72.37
CA ARG A 2 -56.65 -34.76 72.73
C ARG A 2 -55.09 -34.84 72.73
N LYS A 3 -54.50 -34.00 71.86
CA LYS A 3 -53.29 -33.13 71.98
C LYS A 3 -52.84 -32.83 73.45
N PRO A 4 -51.56 -32.45 73.75
CA PRO A 4 -50.87 -31.30 73.11
C PRO A 4 -49.32 -31.27 73.07
N ARG A 5 -48.83 -30.18 72.44
CA ARG A 5 -47.45 -29.68 72.26
C ARG A 5 -46.79 -29.18 73.57
N LEU A 6 -45.45 -29.18 73.63
CA LEU A 6 -44.60 -28.03 74.05
C LEU A 6 -43.10 -28.25 73.69
N ARG A 7 -42.41 -27.14 73.32
CA ARG A 7 -41.00 -26.96 72.85
C ARG A 7 -39.99 -26.89 74.05
N PRO A 8 -38.69 -26.45 73.98
CA PRO A 8 -37.77 -26.06 72.86
C PRO A 8 -36.23 -26.40 73.03
N LYS A 9 -35.39 -25.86 72.10
CA LYS A 9 -33.92 -25.49 72.17
C LYS A 9 -32.88 -26.64 71.99
N ALA A 10 -31.70 -26.49 71.37
CA ALA A 10 -30.93 -25.41 70.71
C ALA A 10 -29.81 -26.04 69.81
N LEU A 11 -29.22 -25.24 68.91
CA LEU A 11 -28.07 -25.57 68.06
C LEU A 11 -26.74 -25.71 68.84
N LEU A 12 -25.80 -26.52 68.34
CA LEU A 12 -24.36 -26.28 68.42
C LEU A 12 -23.64 -26.82 67.17
N ALA A 13 -22.66 -26.07 66.66
CA ALA A 13 -21.84 -26.38 65.50
C ALA A 13 -20.48 -27.00 65.90
N ALA A 14 -19.89 -27.82 65.02
CA ALA A 14 -18.48 -28.21 65.09
C ALA A 14 -17.88 -28.30 63.68
N ALA A 15 -16.71 -27.70 63.51
CA ALA A 15 -15.93 -27.62 62.28
C ALA A 15 -15.01 -28.82 62.10
N LEU A 16 -14.78 -29.23 60.84
CA LEU A 16 -13.65 -30.07 60.43
C LEU A 16 -13.04 -29.52 59.14
N ALA A 17 -11.74 -29.28 59.17
CA ALA A 17 -10.91 -28.90 58.02
C ALA A 17 -10.33 -30.15 57.34
N PRO A 18 -10.14 -30.16 56.01
CA PRO A 18 -9.27 -31.13 55.35
C PRO A 18 -7.95 -30.51 54.87
N ALA A 19 -6.93 -31.36 54.87
CA ALA A 19 -5.53 -31.08 54.61
C ALA A 19 -5.21 -30.69 53.16
N LEU A 20 -4.28 -29.74 52.98
CA LEU A 20 -3.66 -29.45 51.68
C LEU A 20 -2.59 -30.51 51.36
N ALA A 21 -2.80 -31.26 50.28
CA ALA A 21 -1.74 -31.96 49.57
C ALA A 21 -1.15 -31.01 48.52
N ALA A 22 0.09 -30.57 48.73
CA ALA A 22 0.84 -29.77 47.78
C ALA A 22 1.31 -30.68 46.62
N GLY A 23 0.51 -30.73 45.55
CA GLY A 23 0.96 -31.25 44.26
C GLY A 23 1.94 -30.25 43.65
N VAL A 24 3.22 -30.63 43.57
CA VAL A 24 4.22 -29.90 42.77
C VAL A 24 3.85 -30.07 41.30
N LEU A 25 3.12 -29.10 40.74
CA LEU A 25 3.11 -28.89 39.30
C LEU A 25 4.50 -28.40 38.91
N LEU A 26 5.26 -29.28 38.26
CA LEU A 26 6.37 -28.88 37.40
C LEU A 26 5.77 -28.09 36.24
N ALA A 27 5.52 -26.80 36.47
CA ALA A 27 5.34 -25.84 35.41
C ALA A 27 6.67 -25.79 34.65
N THR A 28 6.71 -26.41 33.47
CA THR A 28 7.67 -26.02 32.44
C THR A 28 7.26 -24.64 31.98
N GLY A 29 7.59 -23.64 32.79
CA GLY A 29 7.28 -22.24 32.58
C GLY A 29 8.10 -21.71 31.41
N GLY A 30 7.61 -21.92 30.20
CA GLY A 30 7.78 -20.90 29.18
C GLY A 30 7.04 -19.66 29.69
N THR A 31 7.74 -18.53 29.79
CA THR A 31 7.12 -17.27 30.19
C THR A 31 6.01 -16.95 29.19
N ALA A 32 4.75 -17.10 29.60
CA ALA A 32 3.63 -16.60 28.82
C ALA A 32 3.78 -15.08 28.79
N HIS A 33 4.24 -14.57 27.65
CA HIS A 33 4.38 -13.14 27.43
C HIS A 33 2.97 -12.53 27.36
N ALA A 34 2.83 -11.33 27.92
CA ALA A 34 1.55 -10.63 27.96
C ALA A 34 1.03 -10.36 26.54
N ALA A 35 -0.29 -10.42 26.37
CA ALA A 35 -0.92 -10.05 25.11
C ALA A 35 -0.65 -8.58 24.76
N ALA A 36 -0.74 -8.25 23.46
CA ALA A 36 -0.66 -6.87 23.01
C ALA A 36 -1.87 -6.03 23.47
N ASN A 37 -1.67 -4.73 23.62
CA ASN A 37 -2.73 -3.77 23.96
C ASN A 37 -3.72 -3.65 22.80
N ALA A 38 -4.99 -3.31 23.08
CA ALA A 38 -5.96 -3.08 22.01
C ALA A 38 -5.51 -1.92 21.10
N GLY A 39 -5.71 -2.07 19.80
CA GLY A 39 -5.43 -1.04 18.80
C GLY A 39 -6.62 -0.13 18.53
N PRO A 40 -6.40 1.02 17.85
CA PRO A 40 -7.45 1.95 17.46
C PRO A 40 -8.29 1.45 16.27
N GLY A 41 -7.90 0.36 15.61
CA GLY A 41 -8.52 -0.13 14.38
C GLY A 41 -8.08 0.63 13.13
N PHE A 42 -8.77 0.35 12.02
CA PHE A 42 -8.39 0.80 10.67
C PHE A 42 -9.38 1.85 10.14
N PRO A 43 -8.90 2.87 9.41
CA PRO A 43 -9.78 3.80 8.71
C PRO A 43 -10.41 3.13 7.48
N ALA A 44 -11.32 3.83 6.80
CA ALA A 44 -12.03 3.29 5.65
C ALA A 44 -11.12 3.00 4.44
N GLN A 45 -10.03 3.76 4.29
CA GLN A 45 -8.98 3.49 3.32
C GLN A 45 -7.62 3.64 4.01
N TYR A 46 -6.71 2.71 3.79
CA TYR A 46 -5.37 2.71 4.40
C TYR A 46 -4.35 1.96 3.55
N ALA A 47 -3.08 2.22 3.84
CA ALA A 47 -1.98 1.38 3.39
C ALA A 47 -1.47 0.48 4.52
N ALA A 48 -1.33 -0.82 4.25
CA ALA A 48 -0.80 -1.81 5.19
C ALA A 48 0.18 -2.79 4.51
N PRO A 49 1.37 -2.32 4.07
CA PRO A 49 2.34 -3.19 3.41
C PRO A 49 2.79 -4.35 4.29
N TYR A 50 3.23 -5.43 3.63
CA TYR A 50 3.75 -6.61 4.30
C TYR A 50 5.07 -6.32 5.00
N ALA A 51 5.09 -6.55 6.31
CA ALA A 51 6.26 -6.51 7.16
C ALA A 51 6.74 -7.94 7.42
N GLU A 52 7.95 -8.25 7.00
CA GLU A 52 8.52 -9.59 7.13
C GLU A 52 8.90 -9.89 8.58
N VAL A 53 8.24 -10.85 9.22
CA VAL A 53 8.39 -11.09 10.68
C VAL A 53 9.70 -11.77 11.07
N TRP A 54 10.46 -12.26 10.10
CA TRP A 54 11.84 -12.71 10.28
C TRP A 54 12.86 -11.57 10.29
N ASN A 55 12.45 -10.35 9.93
CA ASN A 55 13.27 -9.15 10.10
C ASN A 55 13.06 -8.52 11.49
N SER A 56 13.78 -7.44 11.78
CA SER A 56 13.66 -6.74 13.06
C SER A 56 12.28 -6.07 13.23
N PRO A 57 11.59 -6.23 14.39
CA PRO A 57 10.35 -5.51 14.70
C PRO A 57 10.49 -3.98 14.67
N SER A 58 11.73 -3.46 14.80
CA SER A 58 12.03 -2.03 14.71
C SER A 58 11.71 -1.41 13.34
N ALA A 59 11.54 -2.23 12.30
CA ALA A 59 11.13 -1.79 10.97
C ALA A 59 9.82 -1.00 11.02
N LEU A 60 8.83 -1.43 11.81
CA LEU A 60 7.53 -0.76 11.93
C LEU A 60 7.68 0.71 12.37
N THR A 61 8.47 0.94 13.42
CA THR A 61 8.73 2.29 13.95
C THR A 61 9.59 3.11 12.99
N THR A 62 10.57 2.48 12.35
CA THR A 62 11.46 3.13 11.39
C THR A 62 10.69 3.68 10.20
N VAL A 63 9.87 2.84 9.56
CA VAL A 63 9.06 3.24 8.39
C VAL A 63 8.00 4.25 8.81
N LYS A 64 7.30 4.02 9.93
CA LYS A 64 6.34 5.00 10.46
C LYS A 64 6.95 6.38 10.65
N ASN A 65 8.13 6.47 11.22
CA ASN A 65 8.79 7.77 11.45
C ASN A 65 9.26 8.41 10.14
N ALA A 66 9.63 7.61 9.14
CA ALA A 66 10.08 8.10 7.84
C ALA A 66 8.92 8.58 6.95
N THR A 67 7.76 7.92 6.99
CA THR A 67 6.69 8.11 5.99
C THR A 67 5.32 8.47 6.58
N GLY A 68 5.17 8.39 7.90
CA GLY A 68 3.88 8.48 8.57
C GLY A 68 2.99 7.25 8.42
N LEU A 69 3.48 6.14 7.85
CA LEU A 69 2.74 4.89 7.72
C LEU A 69 2.38 4.33 9.10
N LYS A 70 1.13 3.89 9.27
CA LYS A 70 0.57 3.50 10.57
C LYS A 70 0.04 2.08 10.61
N TYR A 71 -0.17 1.46 9.47
CA TYR A 71 -0.77 0.14 9.39
C TYR A 71 0.18 -0.80 8.66
N PHE A 72 0.22 -2.05 9.09
CA PHE A 72 1.14 -3.05 8.58
C PHE A 72 0.52 -4.44 8.62
N THR A 73 0.85 -5.27 7.64
CA THR A 73 0.45 -6.68 7.60
C THR A 73 1.65 -7.55 7.96
N LEU A 74 1.57 -8.27 9.07
CA LEU A 74 2.67 -9.08 9.60
C LEU A 74 2.72 -10.43 8.87
N ALA A 75 3.72 -10.61 8.02
CA ALA A 75 3.95 -11.81 7.21
C ALA A 75 5.05 -12.69 7.80
N PHE A 76 4.82 -13.96 8.13
CA PHE A 76 3.54 -14.69 8.11
C PHE A 76 3.34 -15.48 9.40
N VAL A 77 2.08 -15.81 9.67
CA VAL A 77 1.69 -16.83 10.64
C VAL A 77 1.53 -18.16 9.92
N ILE A 78 2.41 -19.10 10.25
CA ILE A 78 2.46 -20.46 9.65
C ILE A 78 2.64 -21.52 10.74
N ASP A 79 2.51 -22.79 10.36
CA ASP A 79 2.67 -23.91 11.28
C ASP A 79 4.12 -24.05 11.75
N GLY A 80 4.33 -23.85 13.05
CA GLY A 80 5.60 -24.19 13.73
C GLY A 80 5.69 -25.66 14.14
N GLY A 81 4.72 -26.47 13.72
CA GLY A 81 4.67 -27.91 13.89
C GLY A 81 3.44 -28.37 14.66
N GLY A 82 2.68 -29.27 14.07
CA GLY A 82 1.59 -29.97 14.74
C GLY A 82 0.35 -29.10 14.98
N CYS A 83 0.00 -28.23 14.03
CA CYS A 83 -1.10 -27.26 14.16
C CYS A 83 -0.80 -26.24 15.26
N ASN A 84 0.31 -25.51 15.10
CA ASN A 84 0.80 -24.52 16.05
C ASN A 84 1.11 -23.19 15.35
N ALA A 85 0.22 -22.21 15.47
CA ALA A 85 0.38 -20.88 14.86
C ALA A 85 1.56 -20.09 15.43
N THR A 86 2.58 -19.85 14.61
CA THR A 86 3.79 -19.11 14.99
C THR A 86 4.15 -18.10 13.90
N PHE A 87 4.81 -17.02 14.26
CA PHE A 87 5.46 -16.15 13.28
C PHE A 87 6.61 -16.92 12.64
N ASN A 88 6.67 -16.91 11.30
CA ASN A 88 7.72 -17.57 10.51
C ASN A 88 7.93 -19.08 10.78
N GLY A 89 7.02 -19.74 11.50
CA GLY A 89 7.16 -21.16 11.84
C GLY A 89 8.09 -21.43 13.04
N ASP A 90 8.68 -20.39 13.63
CA ASP A 90 9.72 -20.53 14.65
C ASP A 90 9.60 -19.54 15.82
N THR A 91 8.79 -18.49 15.68
CA THR A 91 8.70 -17.38 16.62
C THR A 91 7.32 -17.35 17.27
N SER A 92 7.28 -17.26 18.60
CA SER A 92 6.01 -17.15 19.33
C SER A 92 5.20 -15.94 18.86
N ILE A 93 3.88 -16.10 18.74
CA ILE A 93 2.97 -15.01 18.38
C ILE A 93 2.99 -13.88 19.41
N THR A 94 3.25 -14.21 20.68
CA THR A 94 3.44 -13.23 21.76
C THR A 94 4.91 -12.94 22.02
N ASP A 95 5.79 -13.08 21.03
CA ASP A 95 7.18 -12.64 21.16
C ASP A 95 7.25 -11.22 21.73
N SER A 96 8.17 -11.01 22.68
CA SER A 96 8.27 -9.76 23.43
C SER A 96 8.67 -8.57 22.54
N GLY A 97 9.52 -8.80 21.54
CA GLY A 97 9.96 -7.79 20.59
C GLY A 97 8.82 -7.34 19.68
N TRP A 98 8.10 -8.30 19.09
CA TRP A 98 6.92 -8.02 18.27
C TRP A 98 5.79 -7.38 19.06
N THR A 99 5.47 -7.90 20.25
CA THR A 99 4.44 -7.34 21.13
C THR A 99 4.75 -5.89 21.52
N SER A 100 6.02 -5.59 21.84
CA SER A 100 6.47 -4.23 22.16
C SER A 100 6.37 -3.29 20.96
N ALA A 101 6.77 -3.74 19.77
CA ALA A 101 6.69 -2.96 18.54
C ALA A 101 5.23 -2.65 18.16
N ILE A 102 4.32 -3.62 18.26
CA ILE A 102 2.88 -3.45 18.02
C ILE A 102 2.28 -2.46 19.02
N ASN A 103 2.61 -2.59 20.30
CA ASN A 103 2.15 -1.65 21.34
C ASN A 103 2.63 -0.22 21.08
N THR A 104 3.88 -0.07 20.66
CA THR A 104 4.46 1.24 20.29
C THR A 104 3.74 1.84 19.08
N LEU A 105 3.45 1.02 18.07
CA LEU A 105 2.70 1.43 16.89
C LEU A 105 1.28 1.90 17.25
N ARG A 106 0.57 1.13 18.08
CA ARG A 106 -0.79 1.43 18.57
C ARG A 106 -0.85 2.70 19.41
N ALA A 107 0.15 2.93 20.26
CA ALA A 107 0.30 4.20 20.98
C ALA A 107 0.47 5.40 20.03
N GLY A 108 1.03 5.16 18.84
CA GLY A 108 1.14 6.15 17.75
C GLY A 108 -0.09 6.25 16.83
N GLY A 109 -1.21 5.62 17.19
CA GLY A 109 -2.46 5.61 16.42
C GLY A 109 -2.46 4.69 15.20
N GLY A 110 -1.54 3.72 15.15
CA GLY A 110 -1.51 2.67 14.13
C GLY A 110 -2.07 1.34 14.60
N ASP A 111 -2.10 0.35 13.72
CA ASP A 111 -2.53 -1.02 14.05
C ASP A 111 -1.88 -2.05 13.12
N VAL A 112 -2.09 -3.34 13.38
CA VAL A 112 -1.53 -4.42 12.57
C VAL A 112 -2.57 -5.44 12.17
N ILE A 113 -2.34 -6.08 11.02
CA ILE A 113 -3.01 -7.27 10.54
C ILE A 113 -2.04 -8.44 10.70
N ALA A 114 -2.49 -9.62 11.13
CA ALA A 114 -1.69 -10.83 11.04
C ALA A 114 -2.10 -11.60 9.79
N SER A 115 -1.13 -11.88 8.91
CA SER A 115 -1.36 -12.65 7.68
C SER A 115 -0.99 -14.11 7.87
N PHE A 116 -1.91 -15.02 7.56
CA PHE A 116 -1.69 -16.47 7.61
C PHE A 116 -1.40 -17.01 6.21
N GLY A 117 -0.39 -17.87 6.08
CA GLY A 117 -0.04 -18.53 4.82
C GLY A 117 1.17 -17.90 4.13
N GLY A 118 0.97 -17.44 2.90
CA GLY A 118 2.02 -16.99 1.98
C GLY A 118 2.66 -18.13 1.17
N ALA A 119 3.54 -17.76 0.23
CA ALA A 119 4.14 -18.67 -0.74
C ALA A 119 5.06 -19.77 -0.15
N SER A 120 5.48 -19.64 1.11
CA SER A 120 6.43 -20.55 1.76
C SER A 120 6.00 -20.93 3.18
N GLY A 121 6.36 -22.15 3.58
CA GLY A 121 5.93 -22.73 4.85
C GLY A 121 4.65 -23.55 4.73
N THR A 122 4.10 -23.99 5.86
CA THR A 122 2.83 -24.73 5.90
C THR A 122 1.74 -23.84 6.48
N GLU A 123 0.74 -23.50 5.67
CA GLU A 123 -0.42 -22.76 6.14
C GLU A 123 -1.18 -23.54 7.22
N ILE A 124 -1.63 -22.84 8.27
CA ILE A 124 -2.21 -23.47 9.47
C ILE A 124 -3.47 -24.28 9.14
N GLY A 125 -4.34 -23.80 8.25
CA GLY A 125 -5.53 -24.51 7.77
C GLY A 125 -5.24 -25.83 7.04
N ILE A 126 -4.03 -26.00 6.48
CA ILE A 126 -3.54 -27.28 5.96
C ILE A 126 -3.16 -28.22 7.11
N SER A 127 -2.41 -27.72 8.10
CA SER A 127 -1.88 -28.53 9.22
C SER A 127 -2.95 -28.97 10.24
N CYS A 128 -3.93 -28.12 10.52
CA CYS A 128 -4.97 -28.38 11.51
C CYS A 128 -6.06 -29.30 10.95
N GLY A 129 -6.17 -30.52 11.49
CA GLY A 129 -7.07 -31.55 10.96
C GLY A 129 -8.57 -31.33 11.21
N SER A 130 -8.97 -30.38 12.07
CA SER A 130 -10.37 -30.11 12.42
C SER A 130 -10.66 -28.62 12.57
N VAL A 131 -11.94 -28.25 12.42
CA VAL A 131 -12.42 -26.87 12.61
C VAL A 131 -12.05 -26.36 14.01
N SER A 132 -12.34 -27.12 15.06
CA SER A 132 -12.03 -26.72 16.44
C SER A 132 -10.53 -26.52 16.72
N ALA A 133 -9.67 -27.37 16.14
CA ALA A 133 -8.21 -27.18 16.27
C ALA A 133 -7.76 -25.89 15.57
N LEU A 134 -8.30 -25.63 14.38
CA LEU A 134 -8.01 -24.43 13.61
C LEU A 134 -8.50 -23.15 14.32
N GLU A 135 -9.73 -23.15 14.82
CA GLU A 135 -10.29 -22.07 15.63
C GLU A 135 -9.44 -21.75 16.85
N THR A 136 -8.95 -22.78 17.55
CA THR A 136 -8.08 -22.62 18.71
C THR A 136 -6.81 -21.83 18.36
N GLN A 137 -6.20 -22.15 17.21
CA GLN A 137 -4.99 -21.46 16.75
C GLN A 137 -5.29 -20.02 16.29
N TYR A 138 -6.32 -19.81 15.48
CA TYR A 138 -6.73 -18.46 15.07
C TYR A 138 -7.10 -17.60 16.26
N LYS A 139 -7.87 -18.12 17.21
CA LYS A 139 -8.22 -17.42 18.45
C LYS A 139 -6.99 -17.05 19.27
N ARG A 140 -6.00 -17.94 19.38
CA ARG A 140 -4.74 -17.66 20.08
C ARG A 140 -4.01 -16.46 19.46
N VAL A 141 -4.00 -16.35 18.12
CA VAL A 141 -3.38 -15.22 17.43
C VAL A 141 -4.19 -13.94 17.64
N ILE A 142 -5.51 -13.99 17.45
CA ILE A 142 -6.40 -12.84 17.62
C ILE A 142 -6.28 -12.28 19.04
N ASP A 143 -6.38 -13.11 20.07
CA ASP A 143 -6.33 -12.67 21.46
C ASP A 143 -4.92 -12.28 21.89
N GLY A 144 -3.89 -13.03 21.46
CA GLY A 144 -2.50 -12.76 21.82
C GLY A 144 -2.00 -11.42 21.28
N LEU A 145 -2.44 -11.05 20.08
CA LEU A 145 -2.10 -9.77 19.44
C LEU A 145 -3.23 -8.74 19.52
N ASN A 146 -4.35 -9.07 20.18
CA ASN A 146 -5.53 -8.22 20.33
C ASN A 146 -5.99 -7.59 18.99
N LEU A 147 -6.13 -8.44 17.97
CA LEU A 147 -6.42 -8.06 16.59
C LEU A 147 -7.91 -7.84 16.39
N THR A 148 -8.24 -6.90 15.52
CA THR A 148 -9.59 -6.73 14.97
C THR A 148 -9.69 -7.20 13.52
N ARG A 149 -8.56 -7.63 12.92
CA ARG A 149 -8.44 -7.94 11.49
C ARG A 149 -7.40 -9.03 11.27
N LEU A 150 -7.75 -10.01 10.45
CA LEU A 150 -6.87 -11.09 10.00
C LEU A 150 -6.81 -11.09 8.47
N ASP A 151 -5.64 -11.41 7.93
CA ASP A 151 -5.44 -11.68 6.51
C ASP A 151 -5.12 -13.16 6.30
N PHE A 152 -5.67 -13.74 5.24
CA PHE A 152 -5.41 -15.10 4.80
C PHE A 152 -4.82 -15.05 3.40
N ASP A 153 -3.49 -15.08 3.34
CA ASP A 153 -2.72 -15.15 2.11
C ASP A 153 -2.64 -16.62 1.65
N ILE A 154 -3.59 -17.00 0.80
CA ILE A 154 -3.81 -18.39 0.42
C ILE A 154 -3.39 -18.61 -1.02
N GLU A 155 -2.26 -19.30 -1.17
CA GLU A 155 -1.59 -19.48 -2.45
C GLU A 155 -1.41 -20.96 -2.82
N GLY A 156 -1.04 -21.21 -4.09
CA GLY A 156 -0.59 -22.50 -4.58
C GLY A 156 -1.45 -23.70 -4.16
N SER A 157 -0.82 -24.71 -3.58
CA SER A 157 -1.51 -25.95 -3.18
C SER A 157 -2.51 -25.72 -2.05
N ALA A 158 -2.27 -24.75 -1.15
CA ALA A 158 -3.22 -24.41 -0.10
C ALA A 158 -4.52 -23.84 -0.67
N LEU A 159 -4.43 -23.00 -1.70
CA LEU A 159 -5.59 -22.45 -2.41
C LEU A 159 -6.41 -23.52 -3.12
N SER A 160 -5.74 -24.50 -3.73
CA SER A 160 -6.42 -25.61 -4.41
C SER A 160 -7.04 -26.65 -3.47
N ASN A 161 -6.71 -26.62 -2.17
CA ASN A 161 -7.18 -27.61 -1.20
C ASN A 161 -8.57 -27.25 -0.66
N THR A 162 -9.60 -27.77 -1.34
CA THR A 162 -11.01 -27.48 -1.01
C THR A 162 -11.41 -27.90 0.41
N THR A 163 -10.88 -29.02 0.93
CA THR A 163 -11.14 -29.46 2.30
C THR A 163 -10.56 -28.50 3.34
N ALA A 164 -9.35 -27.99 3.10
CA ALA A 164 -8.74 -26.99 3.99
C ALA A 164 -9.48 -25.65 3.90
N ASN A 165 -9.88 -25.23 2.70
CA ASN A 165 -10.68 -24.01 2.49
C ASN A 165 -12.02 -24.08 3.21
N ASP A 166 -12.74 -25.21 3.12
CA ASP A 166 -14.02 -25.43 3.80
C ASP A 166 -13.88 -25.36 5.32
N ARG A 167 -12.86 -26.04 5.86
CA ARG A 167 -12.53 -26.00 7.29
C ARG A 167 -12.18 -24.57 7.75
N ARG A 168 -11.36 -23.87 6.97
CA ARG A 168 -10.95 -22.47 7.25
C ARG A 168 -12.17 -21.57 7.30
N ASN A 169 -13.02 -21.63 6.28
CA ASN A 169 -14.18 -20.76 6.18
C ASN A 169 -15.23 -21.05 7.27
N THR A 170 -15.41 -22.33 7.64
CA THR A 170 -16.25 -22.72 8.78
C THR A 170 -15.71 -22.12 10.09
N ALA A 171 -14.42 -22.34 10.39
CA ALA A 171 -13.78 -21.83 11.60
C ALA A 171 -13.85 -20.29 11.70
N LEU A 172 -13.65 -19.59 10.58
CA LEU A 172 -13.68 -18.13 10.57
C LEU A 172 -15.11 -17.58 10.74
N ALA A 173 -16.12 -18.25 10.17
CA ALA A 173 -17.52 -17.85 10.35
C ALA A 173 -17.94 -18.02 11.81
N ASP A 174 -17.57 -19.15 12.43
CA ASP A 174 -17.83 -19.43 13.84
C ASP A 174 -17.11 -18.43 14.75
N LEU A 175 -15.85 -18.12 14.48
CA LEU A 175 -15.13 -17.09 15.24
C LEU A 175 -15.79 -15.71 15.08
N GLN A 176 -16.15 -15.28 13.87
CA GLN A 176 -16.83 -13.99 13.68
C GLN A 176 -18.11 -13.89 14.53
N GLN A 177 -18.91 -14.96 14.61
CA GLN A 177 -20.10 -15.01 15.47
C GLN A 177 -19.74 -14.93 16.96
N GLN A 178 -18.72 -15.68 17.41
CA GLN A 178 -18.25 -15.65 18.79
C GLN A 178 -17.75 -14.27 19.21
N TYR A 179 -16.94 -13.60 18.39
CA TYR A 179 -16.44 -12.25 18.67
C TYR A 179 -17.58 -11.22 18.63
N ALA A 180 -18.51 -11.32 17.68
CA ALA A 180 -19.69 -10.45 17.63
C ALA A 180 -20.57 -10.59 18.88
N ALA A 181 -20.81 -11.81 19.36
CA ALA A 181 -21.53 -12.07 20.60
C ALA A 181 -20.82 -11.50 21.85
N ALA A 182 -19.49 -11.38 21.79
CA ALA A 182 -18.67 -10.70 22.80
C ALA A 182 -18.56 -9.18 22.60
N GLY A 183 -19.29 -8.59 21.64
CA GLY A 183 -19.25 -7.15 21.34
C GLY A 183 -17.95 -6.70 20.65
N LYS A 184 -17.21 -7.63 20.05
CA LYS A 184 -15.95 -7.36 19.34
C LYS A 184 -16.14 -7.50 17.83
N ARG A 185 -15.49 -6.63 17.07
CA ARG A 185 -15.38 -6.73 15.61
C ARG A 185 -14.22 -7.66 15.24
N LEU A 186 -14.44 -8.54 14.27
CA LEU A 186 -13.41 -9.36 13.64
C LEU A 186 -13.59 -9.30 12.12
N ASP A 187 -12.73 -8.56 11.46
CA ASP A 187 -12.65 -8.49 10.00
C ASP A 187 -11.76 -9.61 9.46
N ILE A 188 -12.22 -10.23 8.38
CA ILE A 188 -11.54 -11.34 7.72
C ILE A 188 -11.25 -10.94 6.28
N ASP A 189 -9.97 -10.93 5.95
CA ASP A 189 -9.45 -10.53 4.65
C ASP A 189 -8.84 -11.77 3.97
N TYR A 190 -8.95 -11.86 2.64
CA TYR A 190 -8.24 -12.86 1.85
C TYR A 190 -7.27 -12.17 0.90
N THR A 191 -6.00 -12.56 0.95
CA THR A 191 -5.00 -12.20 -0.05
C THR A 191 -4.85 -13.36 -1.03
N LEU A 192 -5.09 -13.10 -2.32
CA LEU A 192 -5.23 -14.15 -3.34
C LEU A 192 -4.44 -13.83 -4.62
N PRO A 193 -3.85 -14.84 -5.29
CA PRO A 193 -3.27 -14.70 -6.62
C PRO A 193 -4.33 -14.24 -7.63
N VAL A 194 -3.92 -13.37 -8.56
CA VAL A 194 -4.83 -12.79 -9.57
C VAL A 194 -4.16 -12.72 -10.92
N ASN A 195 -4.95 -12.78 -12.00
CA ASN A 195 -4.52 -12.34 -13.33
C ASN A 195 -5.03 -10.91 -13.60
N PRO A 196 -4.52 -10.22 -14.64
CA PRO A 196 -5.09 -8.93 -15.07
C PRO A 196 -6.58 -9.03 -15.46
N THR A 197 -7.09 -10.23 -15.70
CA THR A 197 -8.49 -10.55 -15.99
C THR A 197 -9.29 -11.01 -14.77
N GLY A 198 -8.74 -10.91 -13.56
CA GLY A 198 -9.40 -11.27 -12.30
C GLY A 198 -8.89 -12.57 -11.67
N LEU A 199 -9.57 -13.00 -10.61
CA LEU A 199 -9.28 -14.23 -9.88
C LEU A 199 -9.54 -15.47 -10.75
N GLU A 200 -8.70 -16.49 -10.56
CA GLU A 200 -8.91 -17.81 -11.15
C GLU A 200 -9.95 -18.65 -10.39
N SER A 201 -10.28 -19.83 -10.93
CA SER A 201 -11.34 -20.71 -10.42
C SER A 201 -11.18 -21.09 -8.95
N ASN A 202 -9.95 -21.33 -8.48
CA ASN A 202 -9.70 -21.72 -7.08
C ASN A 202 -9.96 -20.54 -6.13
N GLY A 203 -9.54 -19.32 -6.49
CA GLY A 203 -9.84 -18.11 -5.73
C GLY A 203 -11.34 -17.84 -5.65
N LEU A 204 -12.04 -17.94 -6.79
CA LEU A 204 -13.50 -17.79 -6.82
C LEU A 204 -14.21 -18.89 -6.02
N SER A 205 -13.70 -20.12 -6.06
CA SER A 205 -14.27 -21.25 -5.31
C SER A 205 -14.11 -21.06 -3.80
N LEU A 206 -12.96 -20.56 -3.35
CA LEU A 206 -12.72 -20.21 -1.94
C LEU A 206 -13.71 -19.12 -1.47
N LEU A 207 -13.90 -18.06 -2.24
CA LEU A 207 -14.82 -16.96 -1.88
C LEU A 207 -16.30 -17.38 -1.91
N ASN A 208 -16.70 -18.21 -2.87
CA ASN A 208 -18.06 -18.76 -2.90
C ASN A 208 -18.30 -19.71 -1.72
N ASN A 209 -17.31 -20.51 -1.33
CA ASN A 209 -17.39 -21.35 -0.15
C ASN A 209 -17.51 -20.48 1.13
N ALA A 210 -16.72 -19.41 1.26
CA ALA A 210 -16.85 -18.44 2.36
C ALA A 210 -18.27 -17.86 2.46
N LYS A 211 -18.81 -17.39 1.33
CA LYS A 211 -20.20 -16.91 1.26
C LYS A 211 -21.21 -17.98 1.70
N SER A 212 -21.00 -19.24 1.31
CA SER A 212 -21.91 -20.35 1.64
C SER A 212 -21.94 -20.69 3.13
N HIS A 213 -20.83 -20.43 3.84
CA HIS A 213 -20.74 -20.56 5.31
C HIS A 213 -21.23 -19.33 6.07
N GLY A 214 -21.71 -18.30 5.36
CA GLY A 214 -22.11 -17.05 5.98
C GLY A 214 -20.95 -16.23 6.54
N LEU A 215 -19.70 -16.54 6.14
CA LEU A 215 -18.53 -15.76 6.51
C LEU A 215 -18.65 -14.35 5.93
N ASN A 216 -18.54 -13.33 6.79
CA ASN A 216 -18.50 -11.94 6.36
C ASN A 216 -17.06 -11.58 5.97
N VAL A 217 -16.73 -11.80 4.70
CA VAL A 217 -15.47 -11.33 4.12
C VAL A 217 -15.47 -9.80 4.09
N ASN A 218 -14.49 -9.20 4.78
CA ASN A 218 -14.32 -7.75 4.84
C ASN A 218 -13.59 -7.23 3.60
N LEU A 219 -12.50 -7.91 3.21
CA LEU A 219 -11.64 -7.51 2.09
C LEU A 219 -11.25 -8.74 1.25
N VAL A 220 -11.17 -8.56 -0.06
CA VAL A 220 -10.46 -9.43 -1.00
C VAL A 220 -9.31 -8.61 -1.56
N ASN A 221 -8.11 -8.89 -1.05
CA ASN A 221 -6.86 -8.29 -1.46
C ASN A 221 -6.24 -9.14 -2.59
N ILE A 222 -5.90 -8.53 -3.71
CA ILE A 222 -5.33 -9.27 -4.84
C ILE A 222 -3.84 -9.02 -4.99
N MET A 223 -3.07 -10.09 -5.15
CA MET A 223 -1.64 -10.04 -5.41
C MET A 223 -1.40 -9.73 -6.88
N THR A 224 -1.28 -8.44 -7.22
CA THR A 224 -1.09 -7.96 -8.59
C THR A 224 0.39 -8.02 -8.99
N MET A 225 0.90 -9.24 -9.06
CA MET A 225 2.31 -9.54 -9.24
C MET A 225 2.47 -10.86 -10.01
N ASP A 226 3.66 -11.05 -10.60
CA ASP A 226 4.13 -12.34 -11.14
C ASP A 226 3.17 -12.99 -12.15
N TYR A 227 2.70 -12.19 -13.11
CA TYR A 227 1.82 -12.64 -14.19
C TYR A 227 2.57 -13.51 -15.21
N GLY A 228 3.89 -13.35 -15.32
CA GLY A 228 4.79 -14.10 -16.21
C GLY A 228 5.20 -13.32 -17.46
N PRO A 229 4.28 -12.96 -18.38
CA PRO A 229 4.60 -12.16 -19.55
C PRO A 229 5.02 -10.73 -19.22
N SER A 230 5.81 -10.12 -20.11
CA SER A 230 6.15 -8.70 -19.97
C SER A 230 4.94 -7.81 -20.24
N MET A 231 4.63 -6.92 -19.30
CA MET A 231 3.52 -5.97 -19.41
C MET A 231 3.70 -4.72 -18.57
N ASP A 232 2.83 -3.72 -18.76
CA ASP A 232 2.73 -2.57 -17.85
C ASP A 232 2.09 -3.03 -16.54
N MET A 233 2.92 -3.18 -15.51
CA MET A 233 2.50 -3.71 -14.21
C MET A 233 1.47 -2.82 -13.51
N GLY A 234 1.50 -1.50 -13.72
CA GLY A 234 0.51 -0.58 -13.14
C GLY A 234 -0.85 -0.74 -13.80
N GLN A 235 -0.88 -0.79 -15.13
CA GLN A 235 -2.12 -1.02 -15.86
C GLN A 235 -2.67 -2.42 -15.59
N ALA A 236 -1.80 -3.43 -15.46
CA ALA A 236 -2.18 -4.79 -15.11
C ALA A 236 -2.86 -4.84 -13.72
N ALA A 237 -2.29 -4.18 -12.71
CA ALA A 237 -2.87 -4.09 -11.38
C ALA A 237 -4.25 -3.40 -11.36
N ILE A 238 -4.41 -2.32 -12.12
CA ILE A 238 -5.70 -1.62 -12.29
C ILE A 238 -6.73 -2.51 -12.98
N SER A 239 -6.31 -3.21 -14.04
CA SER A 239 -7.20 -4.13 -14.79
C SER A 239 -7.66 -5.28 -13.90
N ALA A 240 -6.74 -5.83 -13.08
CA ALA A 240 -7.05 -6.88 -12.12
C ALA A 240 -8.09 -6.42 -11.08
N ALA A 241 -7.96 -5.19 -10.55
CA ALA A 241 -8.93 -4.61 -9.62
C ALA A 241 -10.31 -4.43 -10.28
N GLN A 242 -10.37 -3.91 -11.51
CA GLN A 242 -11.64 -3.78 -12.25
C GLN A 242 -12.31 -5.14 -12.53
N ALA A 243 -11.51 -6.16 -12.84
CA ALA A 243 -12.02 -7.50 -13.05
C ALA A 243 -12.51 -8.13 -11.73
N LEU A 244 -11.74 -7.97 -10.65
CA LEU A 244 -12.13 -8.37 -9.30
C LEU A 244 -13.47 -7.72 -8.91
N HIS A 245 -13.62 -6.41 -9.10
CA HIS A 245 -14.87 -5.68 -8.85
C HIS A 245 -16.09 -6.36 -9.47
N THR A 246 -15.95 -6.74 -10.74
CA THR A 246 -17.00 -7.42 -11.49
C THR A 246 -17.29 -8.80 -10.88
N GLN A 247 -16.26 -9.56 -10.53
CA GLN A 247 -16.39 -10.88 -9.89
C GLN A 247 -17.01 -10.79 -8.49
N LEU A 248 -16.62 -9.80 -7.68
CA LEU A 248 -17.22 -9.56 -6.37
C LEU A 248 -18.70 -9.23 -6.51
N GLY A 249 -19.11 -8.47 -7.54
CA GLY A 249 -20.52 -8.21 -7.84
C GLY A 249 -21.32 -9.45 -8.24
N GLN A 250 -20.67 -10.47 -8.79
CA GLN A 250 -21.29 -11.77 -9.07
C GLN A 250 -21.42 -12.63 -7.81
N ILE A 251 -20.47 -12.54 -6.87
CA ILE A 251 -20.52 -13.29 -5.61
C ILE A 251 -21.47 -12.60 -4.63
N TRP A 252 -21.32 -11.31 -4.35
CA TRP A 252 -22.14 -10.55 -3.40
C TRP A 252 -23.13 -9.60 -4.11
N THR A 253 -24.11 -10.20 -4.79
CA THR A 253 -25.09 -9.51 -5.66
C THR A 253 -25.96 -8.44 -4.99
N THR A 254 -25.99 -8.38 -3.65
CA THR A 254 -26.75 -7.39 -2.88
C THR A 254 -25.95 -6.14 -2.54
N LYS A 255 -24.64 -6.12 -2.79
CA LYS A 255 -23.77 -4.97 -2.50
C LYS A 255 -23.78 -3.97 -3.64
N SER A 256 -23.78 -2.68 -3.30
CA SER A 256 -23.56 -1.61 -4.26
C SER A 256 -22.12 -1.60 -4.75
N SER A 257 -21.85 -0.97 -5.91
CA SER A 257 -20.49 -0.81 -6.43
C SER A 257 -19.55 -0.14 -5.42
N ALA A 258 -19.99 0.92 -4.72
CA ALA A 258 -19.16 1.54 -3.67
C ALA A 258 -18.79 0.57 -2.53
N GLN A 259 -19.71 -0.31 -2.13
CA GLN A 259 -19.42 -1.34 -1.13
C GLN A 259 -18.50 -2.44 -1.66
N LEU A 260 -18.57 -2.76 -2.95
CA LEU A 260 -17.68 -3.73 -3.59
C LEU A 260 -16.25 -3.17 -3.68
N TRP A 261 -16.06 -1.91 -4.09
CA TRP A 261 -14.75 -1.26 -4.04
C TRP A 261 -14.18 -1.19 -2.63
N ALA A 262 -15.03 -0.87 -1.64
CA ALA A 262 -14.63 -0.90 -0.24
C ALA A 262 -14.35 -2.32 0.31
N MET A 263 -14.59 -3.37 -0.46
CA MET A 263 -14.16 -4.74 -0.18
C MET A 263 -12.89 -5.13 -0.92
N GLU A 264 -12.27 -4.25 -1.71
CA GLU A 264 -11.07 -4.58 -2.47
C GLU A 264 -9.81 -4.10 -1.77
N GLY A 265 -8.76 -4.92 -1.88
CA GLY A 265 -7.38 -4.54 -1.61
C GLY A 265 -6.51 -4.83 -2.83
N ASN A 266 -5.37 -4.15 -2.95
CA ASN A 266 -4.43 -4.38 -4.04
C ASN A 266 -2.98 -4.42 -3.53
N THR A 267 -2.29 -5.53 -3.83
CA THR A 267 -0.93 -5.81 -3.36
C THR A 267 -0.02 -6.15 -4.53
N PRO A 268 0.68 -5.16 -5.12
CA PRO A 268 1.78 -5.45 -6.03
C PRO A 268 3.05 -5.90 -5.29
N MET A 269 3.94 -6.59 -6.00
CA MET A 269 5.33 -6.74 -5.59
C MET A 269 6.09 -5.53 -6.13
N ILE A 270 6.75 -4.75 -5.26
CA ILE A 270 7.37 -3.48 -5.68
C ILE A 270 8.68 -3.71 -6.44
N GLY A 271 8.97 -2.88 -7.44
CA GLY A 271 10.17 -3.02 -8.25
C GLY A 271 10.20 -4.30 -9.08
N VAL A 272 11.37 -4.93 -9.21
CA VAL A 272 11.57 -6.15 -9.99
C VAL A 272 10.89 -7.33 -9.29
N ASN A 273 9.98 -7.97 -10.01
CA ASN A 273 9.24 -9.16 -9.64
C ASN A 273 10.06 -10.45 -9.84
N ASP A 274 9.47 -11.61 -9.56
CA ASP A 274 10.15 -12.90 -9.72
C ASP A 274 10.56 -13.16 -11.17
N SER A 275 9.77 -12.68 -12.12
CA SER A 275 10.17 -12.54 -13.52
C SER A 275 10.88 -11.21 -13.74
N SER A 276 12.12 -11.23 -14.24
CA SER A 276 12.93 -10.01 -14.44
C SER A 276 12.36 -9.00 -15.44
N ASN A 277 11.42 -9.43 -16.29
CA ASN A 277 10.67 -8.63 -17.24
C ASN A 277 9.41 -7.97 -16.66
N GLU A 278 9.12 -8.21 -15.38
CA GLU A 278 8.04 -7.61 -14.63
C GLU A 278 8.64 -6.64 -13.61
N VAL A 279 8.33 -5.34 -13.77
CA VAL A 279 8.86 -4.30 -12.91
C VAL A 279 7.75 -3.33 -12.53
N PHE A 280 7.31 -3.39 -11.26
CA PHE A 280 6.35 -2.43 -10.70
C PHE A 280 7.08 -1.18 -10.21
N SER A 281 7.12 -0.13 -11.01
CA SER A 281 7.84 1.11 -10.69
C SER A 281 7.08 2.00 -9.67
N THR A 282 7.76 3.01 -9.12
CA THR A 282 7.12 4.04 -8.29
C THR A 282 6.07 4.86 -9.05
N ALA A 283 6.18 4.97 -10.38
CA ALA A 283 5.14 5.56 -11.22
C ALA A 283 3.88 4.66 -11.29
N ASN A 284 4.07 3.33 -11.37
CA ASN A 284 2.95 2.38 -11.28
C ASN A 284 2.28 2.47 -9.91
N ALA A 285 3.06 2.61 -8.84
CA ALA A 285 2.53 2.80 -7.49
C ALA A 285 1.65 4.06 -7.40
N GLN A 286 2.09 5.19 -7.96
CA GLN A 286 1.31 6.42 -7.93
C GLN A 286 0.01 6.30 -8.74
N ALA A 287 0.06 5.61 -9.89
CA ALA A 287 -1.12 5.35 -10.70
C ALA A 287 -2.14 4.48 -9.96
N LEU A 288 -1.67 3.40 -9.32
CA LEU A 288 -2.50 2.50 -8.53
C LEU A 288 -3.09 3.21 -7.31
N GLU A 289 -2.32 4.03 -6.59
CA GLU A 289 -2.83 4.80 -5.46
C GLU A 289 -3.93 5.77 -5.87
N THR A 290 -3.71 6.49 -6.98
CA THR A 290 -4.72 7.43 -7.52
C THR A 290 -6.00 6.69 -7.88
N PHE A 291 -5.89 5.54 -8.55
CA PHE A 291 -7.02 4.70 -8.91
C PHE A 291 -7.77 4.17 -7.67
N ALA A 292 -7.03 3.62 -6.70
CA ALA A 292 -7.59 3.08 -5.47
C ALA A 292 -8.33 4.15 -4.66
N LYS A 293 -7.72 5.32 -4.51
CA LYS A 293 -8.35 6.47 -3.84
C LYS A 293 -9.62 6.93 -4.54
N ALA A 294 -9.61 7.04 -5.86
CA ALA A 294 -10.76 7.50 -6.64
C ALA A 294 -11.96 6.55 -6.58
N ASN A 295 -11.71 5.24 -6.46
CA ASN A 295 -12.77 4.22 -6.43
C ASN A 295 -13.21 3.82 -5.01
N GLY A 296 -12.47 4.22 -3.98
CA GLY A 296 -12.79 3.83 -2.61
C GLY A 296 -12.29 2.43 -2.24
N ILE A 297 -11.19 1.97 -2.87
CA ILE A 297 -10.49 0.73 -2.49
C ILE A 297 -10.01 0.85 -1.04
N GLN A 298 -10.29 -0.17 -0.23
CA GLN A 298 -10.06 -0.13 1.21
C GLN A 298 -8.58 -0.25 1.57
N GLU A 299 -7.84 -1.14 0.89
CA GLU A 299 -6.43 -1.39 1.22
C GLU A 299 -5.51 -1.25 0.01
N LEU A 300 -4.40 -0.54 0.21
CA LEU A 300 -3.18 -0.74 -0.58
C LEU A 300 -2.12 -1.43 0.28
N SER A 301 -1.52 -2.48 -0.25
CA SER A 301 -0.39 -3.14 0.39
C SER A 301 0.67 -3.42 -0.65
N PHE A 302 1.83 -3.93 -0.25
CA PHE A 302 2.81 -4.43 -1.21
C PHE A 302 3.73 -5.46 -0.58
N TRP A 303 4.32 -6.28 -1.43
CA TRP A 303 5.44 -7.15 -1.08
C TRP A 303 6.77 -6.47 -1.43
N ALA A 304 7.61 -6.05 -0.48
CA ALA A 304 7.44 -5.99 0.97
C ALA A 304 8.30 -4.85 1.56
N LEU A 305 8.14 -4.53 2.85
CA LEU A 305 8.87 -3.43 3.50
C LEU A 305 10.39 -3.53 3.32
N GLY A 306 10.99 -4.71 3.53
CA GLY A 306 12.43 -4.91 3.38
C GLY A 306 12.97 -4.55 1.99
N ARG A 307 12.08 -4.57 0.98
CA ARG A 307 12.38 -4.27 -0.42
C ARG A 307 12.26 -2.79 -0.77
N ASP A 308 11.70 -1.94 0.07
CA ASP A 308 11.40 -0.53 -0.25
C ASP A 308 12.61 0.41 -0.17
N LYS A 309 13.63 0.09 -0.98
CA LYS A 309 14.81 0.91 -1.24
C LYS A 309 15.48 0.45 -2.53
N ALA A 310 16.22 1.36 -3.17
CA ALA A 310 17.03 1.03 -4.33
C ALA A 310 18.11 -0.01 -3.98
N CYS A 311 18.44 -0.88 -4.94
CA CYS A 311 19.58 -1.79 -4.79
C CYS A 311 20.89 -1.03 -4.98
N ALA A 312 21.95 -1.43 -4.25
CA ALA A 312 23.31 -0.90 -4.46
C ALA A 312 23.83 -1.24 -5.87
N THR A 313 23.48 -2.44 -6.36
CA THR A 313 23.71 -2.89 -7.73
C THR A 313 22.43 -3.52 -8.25
N ASN A 314 21.91 -3.03 -9.37
CA ASN A 314 20.73 -3.64 -10.01
C ASN A 314 21.15 -4.87 -10.80
N GLY A 315 20.83 -6.05 -10.28
CA GLY A 315 21.13 -7.34 -10.92
C GLY A 315 20.09 -7.78 -11.96
N GLY A 316 19.01 -7.02 -12.15
CA GLY A 316 17.90 -7.41 -13.03
C GLY A 316 17.16 -8.67 -12.53
N SER A 317 17.19 -8.96 -11.23
CA SER A 317 16.49 -10.08 -10.61
C SER A 317 15.85 -9.62 -9.30
N ALA A 318 14.79 -10.30 -8.87
CA ALA A 318 14.16 -10.05 -7.59
C ALA A 318 15.18 -10.13 -6.43
N SER A 319 14.97 -9.28 -5.44
CA SER A 319 15.73 -9.26 -4.19
C SER A 319 14.76 -9.12 -3.02
N SER A 320 15.04 -9.82 -1.92
CA SER A 320 14.31 -9.69 -0.66
C SER A 320 14.68 -8.43 0.13
N SER A 321 15.73 -7.71 -0.29
CA SER A 321 16.31 -6.60 0.48
C SER A 321 16.37 -5.28 -0.27
N CYS A 322 15.87 -5.22 -1.51
CA CYS A 322 15.76 -4.00 -2.29
C CYS A 322 14.84 -4.24 -3.49
N SER A 323 14.34 -3.17 -4.11
CA SER A 323 13.32 -3.24 -5.16
C SER A 323 13.91 -3.50 -6.54
N GLY A 324 15.20 -3.22 -6.77
CA GLY A 324 15.80 -3.28 -8.11
C GLY A 324 15.38 -2.13 -9.03
N THR A 325 14.67 -1.12 -8.50
CA THR A 325 14.33 0.11 -9.22
C THR A 325 14.99 1.32 -8.59
N SER A 326 15.13 2.40 -9.37
CA SER A 326 15.62 3.67 -8.84
C SER A 326 14.53 4.32 -8.00
N GLN A 327 14.85 4.57 -6.73
CA GLN A 327 13.94 5.15 -5.76
C GLN A 327 14.70 5.71 -4.55
N SER A 328 14.04 6.57 -3.79
CA SER A 328 14.45 6.86 -2.41
C SER A 328 14.07 5.72 -1.48
N ALA A 329 14.70 5.66 -0.30
CA ALA A 329 14.26 4.75 0.75
C ALA A 329 12.82 5.08 1.15
N TRP A 330 11.99 4.05 1.31
CA TRP A 330 10.59 4.15 1.74
C TRP A 330 9.66 4.88 0.76
N GLN A 331 10.04 4.96 -0.53
CA GLN A 331 9.27 5.70 -1.51
C GLN A 331 7.94 5.02 -1.83
N PHE A 332 7.89 3.68 -1.95
CA PHE A 332 6.62 2.97 -2.16
C PHE A 332 5.70 3.11 -0.95
N SER A 333 6.25 2.97 0.26
CA SER A 333 5.54 3.20 1.52
C SER A 333 4.92 4.60 1.56
N SER A 334 5.67 5.62 1.15
CA SER A 334 5.19 7.01 1.13
C SER A 334 4.06 7.22 0.12
N ILE A 335 4.19 6.63 -1.07
CA ILE A 335 3.17 6.73 -2.13
C ILE A 335 1.88 6.06 -1.67
N PHE A 336 1.90 4.80 -1.23
CA PHE A 336 0.68 4.10 -0.83
C PHE A 336 0.05 4.69 0.42
N ASN A 337 0.84 5.17 1.38
CA ASN A 337 0.31 5.80 2.59
C ASN A 337 -0.52 7.07 2.32
N ALA A 338 -0.45 7.66 1.12
CA ALA A 338 -1.29 8.78 0.72
C ALA A 338 -2.80 8.45 0.76
N ILE A 339 -3.17 7.16 0.68
CA ILE A 339 -4.57 6.71 0.78
C ILE A 339 -5.11 6.76 2.23
N THR A 340 -4.24 6.68 3.25
CA THR A 340 -4.59 6.53 4.68
C THR A 340 -5.14 7.80 5.35
N GLY A 341 -5.13 8.95 4.66
CA GLY A 341 -5.65 10.22 5.20
C GLY A 341 -4.83 10.83 6.36
N GLY A 342 -3.60 10.37 6.61
CA GLY A 342 -2.76 10.74 7.76
C GLY A 342 -1.44 11.47 7.47
N GLY A 343 -1.21 11.94 6.25
CA GLY A 343 -0.04 12.75 5.91
C GLY A 343 -0.38 14.24 5.87
N THR A 344 0.28 15.05 6.69
CA THR A 344 0.71 16.37 6.21
C THR A 344 1.40 16.13 4.88
N THR A 345 0.85 16.64 3.79
CA THR A 345 1.50 16.62 2.48
C THR A 345 2.92 17.19 2.64
N PRO A 346 4.00 16.47 2.29
CA PRO A 346 4.96 17.12 1.41
C PRO A 346 4.15 17.54 0.16
N PRO A 347 4.36 18.74 -0.41
CA PRO A 347 3.48 19.26 -1.45
C PRO A 347 3.30 18.23 -2.57
N PRO A 348 2.11 18.18 -3.20
CA PRO A 348 1.76 17.12 -4.12
C PRO A 348 2.81 17.04 -5.23
N THR A 349 3.49 15.91 -5.35
CA THR A 349 4.00 15.48 -6.66
C THR A 349 2.78 15.11 -7.48
N THR A 350 2.10 16.10 -8.06
CA THR A 350 1.02 15.86 -9.00
C THR A 350 1.61 15.20 -10.24
N THR A 351 1.54 13.88 -10.29
CA THR A 351 1.39 13.20 -11.57
C THR A 351 0.17 12.28 -11.48
N PRO A 352 -1.02 12.78 -11.87
CA PRO A 352 -2.00 11.96 -12.56
C PRO A 352 -2.05 12.34 -14.04
N PRO A 353 -2.35 11.43 -14.98
CA PRO A 353 -2.02 10.00 -15.11
C PRO A 353 -0.97 9.79 -16.22
N ALA A 354 -0.21 8.69 -16.19
CA ALA A 354 0.60 8.27 -17.34
C ALA A 354 -0.31 7.67 -18.43
N GLY A 355 -1.02 8.53 -19.13
CA GLY A 355 -0.80 8.59 -20.55
C GLY A 355 -0.05 9.89 -20.79
N GLY A 356 1.28 9.89 -20.86
CA GLY A 356 1.99 10.99 -21.50
C GLY A 356 3.34 11.39 -20.92
N GLY A 357 4.35 11.06 -21.73
CA GLY A 357 5.63 11.74 -21.94
C GLY A 357 6.67 11.68 -20.83
N ALA A 358 7.92 11.57 -21.28
CA ALA A 358 9.09 11.43 -20.46
C ALA A 358 9.23 12.58 -19.45
N THR A 359 9.86 12.26 -18.31
CA THR A 359 10.23 13.24 -17.28
C THR A 359 11.74 13.32 -17.20
N GLY A 360 12.26 14.54 -17.23
CA GLY A 360 13.70 14.78 -17.16
C GLY A 360 14.06 16.23 -17.50
N PRO A 361 15.35 16.55 -17.63
CA PRO A 361 15.78 17.89 -17.99
C PRO A 361 15.38 18.26 -19.41
N ILE A 362 14.76 19.43 -19.58
CA ILE A 362 14.69 20.08 -20.90
C ILE A 362 16.01 20.80 -21.11
N ARG A 363 16.82 20.29 -22.04
CA ARG A 363 18.14 20.85 -22.33
C ARG A 363 18.03 21.91 -23.41
N SER A 364 18.58 23.09 -23.14
CA SER A 364 18.72 24.14 -24.14
C SER A 364 19.78 23.76 -25.16
N GLY A 365 19.50 24.04 -26.45
CA GLY A 365 20.51 24.08 -27.50
C GLY A 365 21.50 25.24 -27.31
N TYR A 366 21.31 26.05 -26.28
CA TYR A 366 22.18 27.14 -25.87
C TYR A 366 23.04 26.74 -24.66
N ALA A 367 24.35 26.63 -24.87
CA ALA A 367 25.38 26.43 -23.83
C ALA A 367 25.15 25.24 -22.86
N ASN A 368 24.44 24.18 -23.29
CA ASN A 368 24.13 22.99 -22.49
C ASN A 368 23.39 23.28 -21.17
N LYS A 369 22.65 24.39 -21.11
CA LYS A 369 21.86 24.79 -19.94
C LYS A 369 20.55 23.99 -19.86
N CYS A 370 19.90 24.02 -18.70
CA CYS A 370 18.61 23.41 -18.47
C CYS A 370 17.54 24.48 -18.26
N VAL A 371 16.30 24.18 -18.66
CA VAL A 371 15.13 24.95 -18.23
C VAL A 371 14.92 24.72 -16.74
N ASP A 372 14.88 25.80 -15.98
CA ASP A 372 14.96 25.82 -14.52
C ASP A 372 13.83 26.66 -13.92
N VAL A 373 13.26 26.21 -12.80
CA VAL A 373 12.35 27.01 -11.98
C VAL A 373 13.17 27.75 -10.92
N ALA A 374 13.13 29.08 -10.96
CA ALA A 374 13.94 29.93 -10.10
C ALA A 374 13.77 29.58 -8.62
N ALA A 375 14.91 29.33 -7.95
CA ALA A 375 15.00 28.95 -6.54
C ALA A 375 14.18 27.70 -6.14
N ALA A 376 13.81 26.85 -7.10
CA ALA A 376 12.90 25.71 -6.90
C ALA A 376 11.56 26.12 -6.22
N SER A 377 11.14 27.38 -6.39
CA SER A 377 9.91 27.89 -5.79
C SER A 377 8.69 27.36 -6.55
N SER A 378 7.77 26.75 -5.82
CA SER A 378 6.47 26.32 -6.37
C SER A 378 5.40 27.41 -6.29
N ALA A 379 5.74 28.68 -6.00
CA ALA A 379 4.75 29.77 -6.01
C ALA A 379 4.29 30.09 -7.45
N ASN A 380 3.01 30.39 -7.64
CA ASN A 380 2.51 30.91 -8.92
C ASN A 380 3.24 32.21 -9.30
N GLY A 381 3.61 32.33 -10.56
CA GLY A 381 4.41 33.46 -11.05
C GLY A 381 5.92 33.28 -10.88
N THR A 382 6.38 32.15 -10.33
CA THR A 382 7.82 31.86 -10.25
C THR A 382 8.44 31.86 -11.64
N ALA A 383 9.61 32.48 -11.76
CA ALA A 383 10.33 32.58 -13.01
C ALA A 383 10.79 31.21 -13.55
N VAL A 384 10.48 30.92 -14.81
CA VAL A 384 11.17 29.89 -15.60
C VAL A 384 12.37 30.53 -16.31
N GLN A 385 13.56 29.96 -16.11
CA GLN A 385 14.83 30.56 -16.50
C GLN A 385 15.78 29.52 -17.09
N LEU A 386 16.91 29.98 -17.64
CA LEU A 386 18.07 29.12 -17.88
C LEU A 386 18.92 29.02 -16.62
N TYR A 387 19.40 27.82 -16.34
CA TYR A 387 20.40 27.58 -15.31
C TYR A 387 21.32 26.44 -15.71
N ASP A 388 22.49 26.36 -15.08
CA ASP A 388 23.35 25.17 -15.17
C ASP A 388 22.57 23.92 -14.80
N CYS A 389 22.68 22.88 -15.63
CA CYS A 389 22.07 21.60 -15.32
C CYS A 389 22.65 21.05 -14.01
N ASN A 390 21.83 21.01 -12.96
CA ASN A 390 22.23 20.70 -11.59
C ASN A 390 21.48 19.51 -11.00
N GLY A 391 20.56 18.90 -11.76
CA GLY A 391 19.84 17.68 -11.39
C GLY A 391 18.74 17.88 -10.33
N THR A 392 18.55 19.10 -9.85
CA THR A 392 17.51 19.40 -8.85
C THR A 392 16.10 19.32 -9.46
N ASN A 393 15.08 19.21 -8.60
CA ASN A 393 13.68 19.18 -9.02
C ASN A 393 13.23 20.44 -9.77
N ALA A 394 13.96 21.57 -9.63
CA ALA A 394 13.72 22.78 -10.42
C ALA A 394 13.90 22.58 -11.93
N GLN A 395 14.59 21.50 -12.34
CA GLN A 395 14.93 21.21 -13.73
C GLN A 395 14.29 19.93 -14.24
N GLN A 396 13.47 19.25 -13.43
CA GLN A 396 12.76 18.04 -13.84
C GLN A 396 11.40 18.44 -14.41
N TRP A 397 11.27 18.31 -15.74
CA TRP A 397 10.06 18.63 -16.47
C TRP A 397 9.42 17.35 -17.00
N THR A 398 8.13 17.20 -16.78
CA THR A 398 7.29 16.15 -17.36
C THR A 398 6.60 16.68 -18.62
N VAL A 399 6.69 15.94 -19.71
CA VAL A 399 5.99 16.26 -20.96
C VAL A 399 4.60 15.62 -20.94
N GLY A 400 3.54 16.39 -20.74
CA GLY A 400 2.17 15.86 -20.78
C GLY A 400 1.69 15.51 -22.19
N THR A 401 0.80 14.51 -22.33
CA THR A 401 0.11 14.22 -23.60
C THR A 401 -0.83 15.32 -24.07
N ASP A 402 -1.28 16.17 -23.14
CA ASP A 402 -2.10 17.35 -23.41
C ASP A 402 -1.28 18.55 -23.96
N GLY A 403 0.01 18.35 -24.20
CA GLY A 403 0.95 19.39 -24.62
C GLY A 403 1.48 20.24 -23.47
N SER A 404 1.13 19.95 -22.22
CA SER A 404 1.69 20.70 -21.08
C SER A 404 3.14 20.29 -20.79
N LEU A 405 3.94 21.22 -20.28
CA LEU A 405 5.25 20.95 -19.69
C LEU A 405 5.15 21.26 -18.21
N LYS A 406 5.35 20.24 -17.35
CA LYS A 406 5.08 20.36 -15.90
C LYS A 406 6.35 20.25 -15.08
N ALA A 407 6.54 21.12 -14.10
CA ALA A 407 7.60 21.03 -13.08
C ALA A 407 7.05 21.43 -11.72
N LEU A 408 7.52 20.82 -10.64
CA LEU A 408 7.09 21.12 -9.25
C LEU A 408 5.55 21.14 -9.08
N GLY A 409 4.85 20.29 -9.82
CA GLY A 409 3.40 20.16 -9.79
C GLY A 409 2.60 21.28 -10.48
N LYS A 410 3.26 22.08 -11.31
CA LYS A 410 2.68 23.23 -12.03
C LYS A 410 3.09 23.25 -13.48
N CYS A 411 2.43 24.06 -14.29
CA CYS A 411 2.60 24.11 -15.74
C CYS A 411 3.52 25.27 -16.15
N MET A 412 4.32 25.05 -17.20
CA MET A 412 5.02 26.10 -17.93
C MET A 412 3.99 26.98 -18.63
N ASP A 413 3.85 28.21 -18.16
CA ASP A 413 2.75 29.11 -18.47
C ASP A 413 3.28 30.41 -19.07
N VAL A 414 2.63 30.91 -20.13
CA VAL A 414 2.87 32.27 -20.61
C VAL A 414 2.06 33.24 -19.74
N ALA A 415 2.75 34.12 -19.03
CA ALA A 415 2.15 34.96 -18.00
C ALA A 415 0.97 35.78 -18.55
N SER A 416 -0.15 35.73 -17.84
CA SER A 416 -1.41 36.40 -18.21
C SER A 416 -1.95 36.02 -19.60
N ALA A 417 -1.58 34.84 -20.12
CA ALA A 417 -1.87 34.42 -21.50
C ALA A 417 -1.41 35.44 -22.56
N GLY A 418 -0.31 36.16 -22.28
CA GLY A 418 0.26 37.13 -23.20
C GLY A 418 0.62 36.49 -24.54
N THR A 419 0.32 37.19 -25.63
CA THR A 419 0.59 36.67 -26.99
C THR A 419 1.72 37.41 -27.70
N ALA A 420 2.18 38.56 -27.22
CA ALA A 420 3.22 39.36 -27.86
C ALA A 420 4.64 38.81 -27.60
N ASN A 421 5.58 39.12 -28.50
CA ASN A 421 7.01 38.90 -28.28
C ASN A 421 7.44 39.53 -26.94
N GLY A 422 8.21 38.77 -26.16
CA GLY A 422 8.67 39.19 -24.84
C GLY A 422 7.70 38.90 -23.70
N SER A 423 6.54 38.28 -23.96
CA SER A 423 5.69 37.79 -22.88
C SER A 423 6.45 36.72 -22.09
N LEU A 424 6.57 36.91 -20.77
CA LEU A 424 7.40 36.07 -19.91
C LEU A 424 6.78 34.70 -19.66
N VAL A 425 7.63 33.70 -19.53
CA VAL A 425 7.25 32.36 -19.10
C VAL A 425 7.43 32.23 -17.58
N GLN A 426 6.45 31.62 -16.93
CA GLN A 426 6.36 31.44 -15.50
C GLN A 426 5.90 30.03 -15.16
N LEU A 427 6.03 29.67 -13.89
CA LEU A 427 5.40 28.51 -13.31
C LEU A 427 4.03 28.92 -12.75
N TYR A 428 2.96 28.24 -13.14
CA TYR A 428 1.61 28.56 -12.69
C TYR A 428 0.75 27.30 -12.53
N ASP A 429 -0.27 27.37 -11.66
CA ASP A 429 -1.26 26.30 -11.53
C ASP A 429 -1.78 25.84 -12.88
N CYS A 430 -1.78 24.53 -13.09
CA CYS A 430 -2.29 23.95 -14.32
C CYS A 430 -3.79 24.24 -14.43
N ASN A 431 -4.18 25.01 -15.44
CA ASN A 431 -5.53 25.50 -15.68
C ASN A 431 -6.08 25.09 -17.06
N GLY A 432 -5.31 24.32 -17.84
CA GLY A 432 -5.74 23.72 -19.11
C GLY A 432 -5.86 24.69 -20.29
N THR A 433 -5.51 25.96 -20.10
CA THR A 433 -5.56 26.98 -21.16
C THR A 433 -4.44 26.78 -22.20
N ASN A 434 -4.58 27.39 -23.37
CA ASN A 434 -3.56 27.32 -24.42
C ASN A 434 -2.25 28.05 -24.05
N ALA A 435 -2.28 28.91 -23.03
CA ALA A 435 -1.08 29.53 -22.47
C ALA A 435 -0.12 28.50 -21.83
N GLN A 436 -0.61 27.30 -21.51
CA GLN A 436 0.13 26.22 -20.84
C GLN A 436 0.45 25.03 -21.75
N LYS A 437 0.10 25.12 -23.04
CA LYS A 437 0.24 24.04 -24.01
C LYS A 437 1.30 24.39 -25.03
N TRP A 438 2.24 23.47 -25.20
CA TRP A 438 3.43 23.56 -26.02
C TRP A 438 3.46 22.39 -27.00
N GLN A 439 3.85 22.66 -28.23
CA GLN A 439 3.99 21.66 -29.28
C GLN A 439 5.36 21.77 -29.94
N LYS A 440 5.88 20.65 -30.44
CA LYS A 440 7.14 20.67 -31.19
C LYS A 440 6.95 21.44 -32.50
N GLY A 441 7.81 22.43 -32.74
CA GLY A 441 7.87 23.20 -34.00
C GLY A 441 8.95 22.66 -34.95
N SER A 442 9.45 23.52 -35.83
CA SER A 442 10.59 23.19 -36.69
C SER A 442 11.88 23.00 -35.86
N GLY A 443 12.69 22.01 -36.23
CA GLY A 443 13.84 21.61 -35.41
C GLY A 443 13.41 21.06 -34.04
N ASN A 444 14.04 21.55 -32.98
CA ASN A 444 13.69 21.27 -31.58
C ASN A 444 13.05 22.49 -30.89
N THR A 445 12.37 23.36 -31.66
CA THR A 445 11.60 24.46 -31.06
C THR A 445 10.36 23.97 -30.31
N LEU A 446 9.96 24.71 -29.27
CA LEU A 446 8.72 24.49 -28.53
C LEU A 446 7.79 25.68 -28.76
N VAL A 447 6.68 25.46 -29.45
CA VAL A 447 5.72 26.49 -29.85
C VAL A 447 4.55 26.49 -28.86
N ASN A 448 4.25 27.65 -28.26
CA ASN A 448 3.06 27.82 -27.45
C ASN A 448 1.81 27.88 -28.32
N THR A 449 0.81 27.04 -28.02
CA THR A 449 -0.41 26.93 -28.83
C THR A 449 -1.33 28.14 -28.72
N GLY A 450 -1.22 28.95 -27.66
CA GLY A 450 -2.03 30.16 -27.46
C GLY A 450 -1.53 31.37 -28.25
N SER A 451 -0.22 31.46 -28.49
CA SER A 451 0.40 32.61 -29.17
C SER A 451 0.97 32.28 -30.56
N GLY A 452 1.23 31.00 -30.87
CA GLY A 452 1.95 30.59 -32.08
C GLY A 452 3.46 30.91 -32.05
N ARG A 453 3.98 31.36 -30.90
CA ARG A 453 5.38 31.77 -30.71
C ARG A 453 6.21 30.71 -29.99
N CYS A 454 7.51 30.76 -30.16
CA CYS A 454 8.47 29.79 -29.63
C CYS A 454 8.95 30.17 -28.23
N LEU A 455 9.20 29.17 -27.39
CA LEU A 455 9.95 29.31 -26.14
C LEU A 455 11.36 29.82 -26.47
N ASP A 456 11.76 30.91 -25.82
CA ASP A 456 12.93 31.70 -26.19
C ASP A 456 13.70 32.11 -24.92
N ALA A 457 15.02 31.94 -24.94
CA ALA A 457 15.89 32.52 -23.91
C ALA A 457 16.20 33.98 -24.25
N THR A 458 15.81 34.89 -23.34
CA THR A 458 15.85 36.34 -23.56
C THR A 458 17.27 36.84 -23.84
N GLY A 459 17.40 37.78 -24.80
CA GLY A 459 18.64 38.52 -25.02
C GLY A 459 19.82 37.66 -25.47
N PRO A 460 19.56 36.63 -26.30
CA PRO A 460 20.38 35.41 -26.46
C PRO A 460 21.46 35.19 -25.39
N SER A 461 21.08 35.15 -24.11
CA SER A 461 22.02 35.09 -22.99
C SER A 461 22.07 33.70 -22.37
N SER A 462 23.28 33.17 -22.16
CA SER A 462 23.52 31.88 -21.49
C SER A 462 23.81 32.03 -20.00
N ALA A 463 23.69 33.25 -19.46
CA ALA A 463 23.86 33.48 -18.04
C ALA A 463 22.81 32.71 -17.21
N ASN A 464 23.22 32.20 -16.05
CA ASN A 464 22.27 31.64 -15.10
C ASN A 464 21.29 32.74 -14.66
N GLY A 465 20.00 32.41 -14.67
CA GLY A 465 18.93 33.37 -14.39
C GLY A 465 18.36 34.08 -15.62
N THR A 466 18.86 33.82 -16.84
CA THR A 466 18.23 34.35 -18.06
C THR A 466 16.76 33.90 -18.11
N ARG A 467 15.83 34.85 -18.12
CA ARG A 467 14.39 34.55 -18.17
C ARG A 467 14.00 33.94 -19.50
N LEU A 468 13.10 32.96 -19.47
CA LEU A 468 12.43 32.49 -20.67
C LEU A 468 11.22 33.37 -20.98
N GLN A 469 10.99 33.56 -22.26
CA GLN A 469 9.91 34.34 -22.85
C GLN A 469 9.34 33.58 -24.05
N ILE A 470 8.26 34.10 -24.65
CA ILE A 470 7.86 33.71 -26.01
C ILE A 470 8.35 34.74 -27.02
N TRP A 471 8.81 34.27 -28.17
CA TRP A 471 9.23 35.09 -29.30
C TRP A 471 8.85 34.43 -30.62
N ASP A 472 8.71 35.21 -31.69
CA ASP A 472 8.48 34.67 -33.03
C ASP A 472 9.50 33.57 -33.35
N CYS A 473 9.03 32.49 -33.97
CA CYS A 473 9.87 31.34 -34.27
C CYS A 473 10.83 31.67 -35.42
N PHE A 474 12.12 31.78 -35.12
CA PHE A 474 13.17 31.98 -36.13
C PHE A 474 14.23 30.87 -36.10
N GLY A 475 14.10 29.90 -35.19
CA GLY A 475 14.92 28.69 -35.17
C GLY A 475 16.34 28.89 -34.64
N GLY A 476 16.64 30.03 -34.02
CA GLY A 476 17.92 30.28 -33.36
C GLY A 476 18.21 29.29 -32.23
N THR A 477 19.48 29.16 -31.85
CA THR A 477 19.92 28.22 -30.80
C THR A 477 19.28 28.49 -29.43
N ASN A 478 18.92 29.75 -29.16
CA ASN A 478 18.18 30.18 -27.96
C ASN A 478 16.68 29.78 -27.98
N GLN A 479 16.20 29.15 -29.05
CA GLN A 479 14.85 28.59 -29.20
C GLN A 479 14.85 27.06 -29.36
N GLN A 480 16.00 26.40 -29.25
CA GLN A 480 16.10 24.94 -29.41
C GLN A 480 16.09 24.26 -28.04
N TRP A 481 15.22 23.26 -27.87
CA TRP A 481 14.96 22.59 -26.60
C TRP A 481 14.83 21.07 -26.80
N THR A 482 15.76 20.31 -26.24
CA THR A 482 15.68 18.86 -26.22
C THR A 482 14.84 18.45 -25.02
N LEU A 483 13.61 17.99 -25.27
CA LEU A 483 12.74 17.39 -24.27
C LEU A 483 13.35 16.06 -23.75
N PRO A 484 13.00 15.65 -22.51
CA PRO A 484 13.35 14.32 -22.04
C PRO A 484 12.74 13.24 -22.95
N SER A 485 13.41 12.09 -23.02
CA SER A 485 13.06 10.93 -23.85
C SER A 485 12.54 9.77 -23.04
#